data_AF-A0A5N6K6I2-F1
#
_entry.id   AF-A0A5N6K6I2-F1
#
_cell.length_a   1.000
_cell.length_b   1.000
_cell.length_c   1.000
_cell.angle_alpha   90.00
_cell.angle_beta   90.00
_cell.angle_gamma   90.00
#
_symmetry.space_group_name_H-M   'P 1'
#
loop_
_entity.id
_entity.type
_entity.pdbx_description
1 polymer ?
#
loop_
_entity_poly.entity_id
_entity_poly.type
_entity_poly.pdbx_seq_one_letter_code
_entity_poly.pdbx_strand_id
1 'polypeptide(L)'
;MHINTFLAVVAAPIALAAPAPVPAPFPKPQPKTGLASAVANPGVNIGSLSSAIPAILTDTANVLTAADAIERAIANGTLFGTDVPVLVKKLFSAAKPTATPTSIAQAQEWAAGVWGISDPSASPTPSANVIANALQLILDGFTSSDLQAVLSGANSSDSSTKNVNDPVPSEKSFYNNVNGNAPFSVDEETLRAAIYIPPGFTWGKKQPIVLSPGTGGYAYSHFASNIGKLLATTDYADPVYLNIPGALLSDAQVNAEYVAYALQYFYAMTSKKSAIVTWSQGSLDTHWAFKYWPSIPSTVTDHIAMSPDYHGTVLAYILCPGFEAGNDIACVPSVLQQVYQSNFVNKLRSNNGDSAYVPTTTVYSLTDEIVQPQIGTASTGFLNDSRGVGVSNTYLQGACLGLPAGGLYTHAGVLYNPVAYALLTDALLNDGPGSFDRVSDQCGNIAAPGITLSDVIETQATIPVTALNIFLYKDRVTNEPEIKSYATY
;
A
#
# COMPACT_ATOMS: atom_id res chain seq x y z
N MET A 1 4.84 -16.57 55.06
CA MET A 1 5.80 -15.53 54.67
C MET A 1 6.62 -16.09 53.50
N HIS A 2 6.10 -15.99 52.28
CA HIS A 2 6.79 -16.44 51.07
C HIS A 2 6.98 -15.23 50.17
N ILE A 3 8.23 -14.81 50.04
CA ILE A 3 8.68 -13.73 49.18
C ILE A 3 8.87 -14.37 47.80
N ASN A 4 7.97 -14.05 46.86
CA ASN A 4 8.20 -14.29 45.44
C ASN A 4 8.88 -13.07 44.85
N THR A 5 10.18 -13.21 44.62
CA THR A 5 11.02 -12.25 43.91
C THR A 5 10.63 -12.26 42.43
N PHE A 6 9.94 -11.23 41.96
CA PHE A 6 9.81 -10.97 40.52
C PHE A 6 11.17 -10.49 40.01
N LEU A 7 11.80 -11.26 39.12
CA LEU A 7 12.89 -10.74 38.30
C LEU A 7 12.30 -9.71 37.33
N ALA A 8 12.63 -8.45 37.54
CA ALA A 8 12.49 -7.42 36.51
C ALA A 8 13.50 -7.74 35.41
N VAL A 9 13.01 -8.22 34.26
CA VAL A 9 13.80 -8.22 33.03
C VAL A 9 13.85 -6.77 32.56
N VAL A 10 14.96 -6.10 32.84
CA VAL A 10 15.29 -4.82 32.20
C VAL A 10 15.59 -5.16 30.75
N ALA A 11 14.61 -4.99 29.86
CA ALA A 11 14.84 -5.03 28.44
C ALA A 11 15.77 -3.86 28.07
N ALA A 12 16.99 -4.19 27.68
CA ALA A 12 17.89 -3.23 27.07
C ALA A 12 17.24 -2.66 25.79
N PRO A 13 17.56 -1.41 25.39
CA PRO A 13 17.01 -0.85 24.16
C PRO A 13 17.38 -1.78 23.00
N ILE A 14 16.36 -2.19 22.24
CA ILE A 14 16.52 -3.00 21.03
C ILE A 14 17.45 -2.21 20.12
N ALA A 15 18.71 -2.64 20.05
CA ALA A 15 19.68 -2.04 19.16
C ALA A 15 19.10 -2.15 17.75
N LEU A 16 18.83 -0.99 17.13
CA LEU A 16 18.59 -0.91 15.69
C LEU A 16 19.67 -1.76 15.03
N ALA A 17 19.27 -2.87 14.40
CA ALA A 17 20.20 -3.72 13.70
C ALA A 17 21.02 -2.82 12.75
N ALA A 18 22.35 -3.04 12.72
CA ALA A 18 23.24 -2.30 11.83
C ALA A 18 22.65 -2.30 10.40
N PRO A 19 22.82 -1.22 9.61
CA PRO A 19 22.24 -1.14 8.29
C PRO A 19 22.55 -2.41 7.49
N ALA A 20 21.51 -3.14 7.11
CA ALA A 20 21.69 -4.26 6.20
C ALA A 20 22.12 -3.70 4.84
N PRO A 21 22.97 -4.41 4.08
CA PRO A 21 23.22 -4.06 2.69
C PRO A 21 21.89 -3.99 1.94
N VAL A 22 21.70 -2.92 1.16
CA VAL A 22 20.55 -2.83 0.24
C VAL A 22 20.71 -3.93 -0.80
N PRO A 23 19.73 -4.85 -0.95
CA PRO A 23 19.78 -5.87 -1.99
C PRO A 23 19.87 -5.24 -3.38
N ALA A 24 20.43 -5.99 -4.34
CA ALA A 24 20.42 -5.53 -5.72
C ALA A 24 18.96 -5.33 -6.20
N PRO A 25 18.66 -4.23 -6.93
CA PRO A 25 17.37 -4.03 -7.57
C PRO A 25 16.91 -5.25 -8.36
N PHE A 26 15.64 -5.61 -8.22
CA PHE A 26 15.00 -6.56 -9.12
C PHE A 26 15.23 -6.06 -10.54
N PRO A 27 15.77 -6.89 -11.45
CA PRO A 27 16.20 -6.42 -12.74
C PRO A 27 15.04 -5.75 -13.46
N LYS A 28 15.27 -4.51 -13.93
CA LYS A 28 14.38 -3.91 -14.93
C LYS A 28 14.23 -4.93 -16.07
N PRO A 29 13.01 -5.38 -16.43
CA PRO A 29 12.81 -6.26 -17.57
C PRO A 29 13.59 -5.77 -18.78
N GLN A 30 14.47 -6.60 -19.32
CA GLN A 30 15.34 -6.16 -20.40
C GLN A 30 14.56 -6.18 -21.71
N PRO A 31 14.55 -5.08 -22.47
CA PRO A 31 13.93 -5.10 -23.79
C PRO A 31 14.59 -6.13 -24.68
N LYS A 32 13.78 -6.95 -25.35
CA LYS A 32 14.29 -7.89 -26.35
C LYS A 32 14.70 -7.16 -27.62
N THR A 33 16.00 -6.96 -27.79
CA THR A 33 16.59 -6.51 -29.05
C THR A 33 16.19 -7.48 -30.17
N GLY A 34 15.34 -7.04 -31.10
CA GLY A 34 14.90 -7.87 -32.24
C GLY A 34 13.38 -8.03 -32.41
N LEU A 35 12.54 -7.37 -31.60
CA LEU A 35 11.08 -7.34 -31.79
C LEU A 35 10.62 -6.83 -33.17
N ALA A 36 11.50 -6.17 -33.94
CA ALA A 36 11.29 -5.84 -35.35
C ALA A 36 11.31 -7.06 -36.30
N SER A 37 11.44 -8.29 -35.79
CA SER A 37 11.50 -9.50 -36.63
C SER A 37 10.88 -10.76 -36.01
N ALA A 38 10.17 -10.64 -34.88
CA ALA A 38 9.29 -11.73 -34.45
C ALA A 38 8.07 -11.74 -35.38
N VAL A 39 8.19 -12.50 -36.48
CA VAL A 39 7.05 -13.08 -37.17
C VAL A 39 6.08 -13.54 -36.08
N ALA A 40 4.91 -12.90 -36.00
CA ALA A 40 3.85 -13.32 -35.10
C ALA A 40 3.76 -14.84 -35.17
N ASN A 41 4.00 -15.53 -34.07
CA ASN A 41 3.85 -16.97 -34.03
C ASN A 41 2.37 -17.21 -34.44
N PRO A 42 2.06 -17.74 -35.64
CA PRO A 42 0.75 -17.52 -36.27
C PRO A 42 -0.44 -18.10 -35.48
N GLY A 43 -0.15 -18.89 -34.44
CA GLY A 43 -1.12 -19.51 -33.56
C GLY A 43 -1.35 -18.84 -32.20
N VAL A 44 -0.61 -17.81 -31.78
CA VAL A 44 -0.79 -17.14 -30.48
C VAL A 44 -1.25 -15.69 -30.66
N ASN A 45 -2.56 -15.49 -30.59
CA ASN A 45 -3.25 -14.20 -30.57
C ASN A 45 -4.27 -14.15 -29.41
N ILE A 46 -4.88 -12.98 -29.17
CA ILE A 46 -5.91 -12.82 -28.11
C ILE A 46 -7.01 -13.88 -28.17
N GLY A 47 -7.46 -14.28 -29.37
CA GLY A 47 -8.48 -15.30 -29.57
C GLY A 47 -8.04 -16.69 -29.10
N SER A 48 -6.81 -17.09 -29.45
CA SER A 48 -6.23 -18.37 -29.02
C SER A 48 -5.99 -18.43 -27.51
N LEU A 49 -5.45 -17.36 -26.90
CA LEU A 49 -5.22 -17.27 -25.46
C LEU A 49 -6.54 -17.25 -24.71
N SER A 50 -7.51 -16.46 -25.18
CA SER A 50 -8.87 -16.47 -24.64
C SER A 50 -9.45 -17.88 -24.69
N SER A 51 -9.36 -18.58 -25.82
CA SER A 51 -9.91 -19.94 -25.96
C SER A 51 -9.21 -20.97 -25.07
N ALA A 52 -7.93 -20.74 -24.74
CA ALA A 52 -7.14 -21.61 -23.86
C ALA A 52 -7.46 -21.41 -22.37
N ILE A 53 -7.97 -20.24 -21.96
CA ILE A 53 -8.40 -19.98 -20.59
C ILE A 53 -9.74 -20.71 -20.35
N PRO A 54 -9.78 -21.74 -19.49
CA PRO A 54 -11.02 -22.44 -19.15
C PRO A 54 -12.03 -21.50 -18.49
N ALA A 55 -13.31 -21.88 -18.54
CA ALA A 55 -14.35 -21.11 -17.84
C ALA A 55 -14.19 -21.12 -16.31
N ILE A 56 -13.60 -22.21 -15.78
CA ILE A 56 -13.34 -22.41 -14.35
C ILE A 56 -11.93 -22.97 -14.19
N LEU A 57 -11.15 -22.35 -13.31
CA LEU A 57 -9.82 -22.77 -12.89
C LEU A 57 -9.84 -23.03 -11.38
N THR A 58 -9.64 -24.29 -10.99
CA THR A 58 -9.65 -24.79 -9.61
C THR A 58 -8.43 -25.64 -9.29
N ASP A 59 -7.40 -25.57 -10.13
CA ASP A 59 -6.17 -26.35 -9.98
C ASP A 59 -4.97 -25.42 -10.12
N THR A 60 -4.06 -25.49 -9.14
CA THR A 60 -2.87 -24.63 -9.08
C THR A 60 -2.01 -24.78 -10.33
N ALA A 61 -1.75 -25.99 -10.80
CA ALA A 61 -0.87 -26.19 -11.97
C ALA A 61 -1.46 -25.56 -13.23
N ASN A 62 -2.78 -25.67 -13.42
CA ASN A 62 -3.49 -25.04 -14.53
C ASN A 62 -3.50 -23.51 -14.44
N VAL A 63 -3.70 -22.96 -13.23
CA VAL A 63 -3.64 -21.51 -12.97
C VAL A 63 -2.26 -20.95 -13.29
N LEU A 64 -1.21 -21.59 -12.76
CA LEU A 64 0.17 -21.18 -13.01
C LEU A 64 0.47 -21.23 -14.51
N THR A 65 0.09 -22.31 -15.19
CA THR A 65 0.29 -22.45 -16.64
C THR A 65 -0.40 -21.34 -17.44
N ALA A 66 -1.64 -20.99 -17.07
CA ALA A 66 -2.40 -19.93 -17.74
C ALA A 66 -1.84 -18.53 -17.46
N ALA A 67 -1.46 -18.24 -16.21
CA ALA A 67 -0.82 -16.98 -15.82
C ALA A 67 0.49 -16.76 -16.57
N ASP A 68 1.33 -17.79 -16.62
CA ASP A 68 2.58 -17.83 -17.36
C ASP A 68 2.40 -17.61 -18.86
N ALA A 69 1.37 -18.21 -19.44
CA ALA A 69 1.06 -18.05 -20.86
C ALA A 69 0.68 -16.59 -21.17
N ILE A 70 -0.12 -15.95 -20.30
CA ILE A 70 -0.45 -14.52 -20.43
C ILE A 70 0.81 -13.68 -20.28
N GLU A 71 1.55 -13.81 -19.18
CA GLU A 71 2.73 -12.99 -18.92
C GLU A 71 3.76 -13.08 -20.07
N ARG A 72 4.05 -14.30 -20.57
CA ARG A 72 4.93 -14.50 -21.72
C ARG A 72 4.38 -13.85 -22.99
N ALA A 73 3.07 -13.86 -23.20
CA ALA A 73 2.44 -13.23 -24.36
C ALA A 73 2.50 -11.71 -24.29
N ILE A 74 2.40 -11.11 -23.11
CA ILE A 74 2.68 -9.68 -22.93
C ILE A 74 4.16 -9.44 -23.24
N ALA A 75 5.06 -10.22 -22.62
CA ALA A 75 6.51 -10.04 -22.68
C ALA A 75 7.13 -10.22 -24.08
N ASN A 76 6.46 -10.93 -24.98
CA ASN A 76 6.93 -11.11 -26.35
C ASN A 76 6.16 -10.25 -27.36
N GLY A 77 5.26 -9.37 -26.88
CA GLY A 77 4.48 -8.47 -27.72
C GLY A 77 3.38 -9.14 -28.54
N THR A 78 3.06 -10.41 -28.28
CA THR A 78 1.93 -11.12 -28.97
C THR A 78 0.57 -10.76 -28.37
N LEU A 79 0.56 -10.25 -27.14
CA LEU A 79 -0.60 -9.65 -26.49
C LEU A 79 -0.39 -8.14 -26.35
N PHE A 80 -1.16 -7.35 -27.09
CA PHE A 80 -1.06 -5.90 -27.06
C PHE A 80 -1.58 -5.33 -25.75
N GLY A 81 -1.02 -4.19 -25.29
CA GLY A 81 -1.42 -3.54 -24.05
C GLY A 81 -2.93 -3.24 -23.95
N THR A 82 -3.61 -3.00 -25.07
CA THR A 82 -5.08 -2.81 -25.13
C THR A 82 -5.88 -4.08 -24.87
N ASP A 83 -5.28 -5.25 -25.12
CA ASP A 83 -5.92 -6.57 -25.01
C ASP A 83 -5.64 -7.22 -23.64
N VAL A 84 -4.57 -6.79 -22.95
CA VAL A 84 -4.21 -7.28 -21.61
C VAL A 84 -5.36 -7.20 -20.62
N PRO A 85 -6.10 -6.06 -20.49
CA PRO A 85 -7.22 -5.98 -19.56
C PRO A 85 -8.28 -7.04 -19.80
N VAL A 86 -8.55 -7.39 -21.07
CA VAL A 86 -9.57 -8.39 -21.43
C VAL A 86 -9.16 -9.78 -20.97
N LEU A 87 -7.93 -10.20 -21.26
CA LEU A 87 -7.47 -11.55 -20.91
C LEU A 87 -7.20 -11.72 -19.42
N VAL A 88 -6.61 -10.72 -18.76
CA VAL A 88 -6.37 -10.77 -17.31
C VAL A 88 -7.70 -10.81 -16.56
N LYS A 89 -8.68 -9.98 -16.95
CA LYS A 89 -10.03 -10.03 -16.38
C LYS A 89 -10.67 -11.40 -16.56
N LYS A 90 -10.53 -12.01 -17.74
CA LYS A 90 -11.04 -13.36 -18.00
C LYS A 90 -10.36 -14.40 -17.12
N LEU A 91 -9.04 -14.34 -16.99
CA LEU A 91 -8.25 -15.27 -16.17
C LEU A 91 -8.65 -15.19 -14.70
N PHE A 92 -8.72 -13.98 -14.13
CA PHE A 92 -9.16 -13.78 -12.74
C PHE A 92 -10.62 -14.20 -12.55
N SER A 93 -11.50 -14.01 -13.54
CA SER A 93 -12.90 -14.48 -13.47
C SER A 93 -13.00 -16.01 -13.45
N ALA A 94 -12.07 -16.71 -14.10
CA ALA A 94 -12.04 -18.16 -14.17
C ALA A 94 -11.53 -18.79 -12.86
N ALA A 95 -10.60 -18.17 -12.16
CA ALA A 95 -10.09 -18.65 -10.88
C ALA A 95 -11.20 -18.74 -9.82
N LYS A 96 -11.30 -19.90 -9.16
CA LYS A 96 -12.25 -20.14 -8.07
C LYS A 96 -11.54 -20.69 -6.84
N PRO A 97 -11.93 -20.25 -5.63
CA PRO A 97 -11.45 -20.84 -4.39
C PRO A 97 -11.62 -22.35 -4.37
N THR A 98 -10.59 -23.05 -3.94
CA THR A 98 -10.59 -24.50 -3.69
C THR A 98 -10.33 -24.83 -2.23
N ALA A 99 -9.82 -23.87 -1.48
CA ALA A 99 -9.66 -23.92 -0.04
C ALA A 99 -10.08 -22.60 0.61
N THR A 100 -10.12 -22.59 1.94
CA THR A 100 -10.23 -21.37 2.74
C THR A 100 -9.45 -21.63 4.03
N PRO A 101 -8.61 -20.69 4.50
CA PRO A 101 -7.91 -20.87 5.76
C PRO A 101 -8.92 -21.09 6.90
N THR A 102 -8.58 -21.94 7.86
CA THR A 102 -9.43 -22.24 9.03
C THR A 102 -8.94 -21.55 10.31
N SER A 103 -7.81 -20.84 10.25
CA SER A 103 -7.26 -20.05 11.36
C SER A 103 -6.42 -18.89 10.84
N ILE A 104 -6.19 -17.88 11.67
CA ILE A 104 -5.36 -16.72 11.31
C ILE A 104 -3.91 -17.15 11.03
N ALA A 105 -3.37 -18.10 11.82
CA ALA A 105 -2.02 -18.63 11.61
C ALA A 105 -1.89 -19.29 10.23
N GLN A 106 -2.85 -20.13 9.86
CA GLN A 106 -2.87 -20.74 8.53
C GLN A 106 -3.03 -19.70 7.41
N ALA A 107 -3.84 -18.67 7.63
CA ALA A 107 -3.99 -17.58 6.66
C ALA A 107 -2.66 -16.83 6.44
N GLN A 108 -1.88 -16.57 7.50
CA GLN A 108 -0.54 -15.98 7.40
C GLN A 108 0.43 -16.87 6.63
N GLU A 109 0.48 -18.16 6.97
CA GLU A 109 1.36 -19.14 6.32
C GLU A 109 1.04 -19.26 4.82
N TRP A 110 -0.24 -19.36 4.47
CA TRP A 110 -0.65 -19.49 3.07
C TRP A 110 -0.38 -18.21 2.29
N ALA A 111 -0.76 -17.05 2.83
CA ALA A 111 -0.53 -15.77 2.15
C ALA A 111 0.96 -15.51 1.91
N ALA A 112 1.82 -15.76 2.90
CA ALA A 112 3.28 -15.61 2.77
C ALA A 112 3.89 -16.69 1.85
N GLY A 113 3.37 -17.92 1.92
CA GLY A 113 3.85 -19.07 1.14
C GLY A 113 3.71 -18.90 -0.37
N VAL A 114 2.68 -18.19 -0.84
CA VAL A 114 2.53 -17.83 -2.26
C VAL A 114 3.73 -17.03 -2.81
N TRP A 115 4.43 -16.30 -1.93
CA TRP A 115 5.62 -15.52 -2.26
C TRP A 115 6.92 -16.26 -1.94
N GLY A 116 6.84 -17.55 -1.64
CA GLY A 116 7.99 -18.37 -1.24
C GLY A 116 8.53 -18.05 0.16
N ILE A 117 7.77 -17.33 0.98
CA ILE A 117 8.18 -16.94 2.33
C ILE A 117 7.65 -17.98 3.32
N SER A 118 8.56 -18.63 4.03
CA SER A 118 8.24 -19.60 5.09
C SER A 118 9.00 -19.36 6.39
N ASP A 119 9.97 -18.44 6.36
CA ASP A 119 10.83 -18.11 7.49
C ASP A 119 10.68 -16.62 7.83
N PRO A 120 10.18 -16.26 9.02
CA PRO A 120 10.06 -14.86 9.43
C PRO A 120 11.40 -14.14 9.60
N SER A 121 12.52 -14.87 9.59
CA SER A 121 13.87 -14.29 9.65
C SER A 121 14.50 -14.07 8.27
N ALA A 122 13.78 -14.35 7.19
CA ALA A 122 14.26 -14.21 5.81
C ALA A 122 13.46 -13.17 5.02
N SER A 123 14.16 -12.35 4.25
CA SER A 123 13.55 -11.54 3.20
C SER A 123 12.94 -12.43 2.11
N PRO A 124 11.89 -11.97 1.41
CA PRO A 124 11.33 -12.70 0.28
C PRO A 124 12.35 -12.94 -0.82
N THR A 125 12.21 -14.07 -1.50
CA THR A 125 12.78 -14.23 -2.83
C THR A 125 11.82 -13.59 -3.82
N PRO A 126 12.24 -12.62 -4.64
CA PRO A 126 11.33 -11.91 -5.54
C PRO A 126 10.53 -12.88 -6.42
N SER A 127 9.20 -12.71 -6.45
CA SER A 127 8.35 -13.52 -7.31
C SER A 127 8.63 -13.22 -8.78
N ALA A 128 8.66 -14.27 -9.60
CA ALA A 128 8.81 -14.14 -11.03
C ALA A 128 7.52 -13.71 -11.73
N ASN A 129 6.33 -13.97 -11.15
CA ASN A 129 5.03 -13.78 -11.80
C ASN A 129 3.94 -13.34 -10.80
N VAL A 130 3.65 -12.03 -10.75
CA VAL A 130 2.63 -11.47 -9.84
C VAL A 130 1.20 -11.94 -10.18
N ILE A 131 0.91 -12.26 -11.46
CA ILE A 131 -0.40 -12.78 -11.89
C ILE A 131 -0.63 -14.15 -11.25
N ALA A 132 0.36 -15.03 -11.36
CA ALA A 132 0.32 -16.38 -10.80
C ALA A 132 0.07 -16.32 -9.29
N ASN A 133 0.78 -15.46 -8.57
CA ASN A 133 0.65 -15.31 -7.13
C ASN A 133 -0.74 -14.80 -6.72
N ALA A 134 -1.24 -13.76 -7.39
CA ALA A 134 -2.59 -13.25 -7.15
C ALA A 134 -3.68 -14.31 -7.38
N LEU A 135 -3.53 -15.14 -8.42
CA LEU A 135 -4.48 -16.21 -8.70
C LEU A 135 -4.37 -17.38 -7.70
N GLN A 136 -3.15 -17.70 -7.25
CA GLN A 136 -2.97 -18.71 -6.21
C GLN A 136 -3.64 -18.25 -4.89
N LEU A 137 -3.52 -16.98 -4.51
CA LEU A 137 -4.26 -16.42 -3.37
C LEU A 137 -5.78 -16.59 -3.54
N ILE A 138 -6.32 -16.39 -4.75
CA ILE A 138 -7.75 -16.62 -5.03
C ILE A 138 -8.12 -18.10 -4.82
N LEU A 139 -7.29 -19.04 -5.30
CA LEU A 139 -7.48 -20.47 -5.11
C LEU A 139 -7.45 -20.85 -3.62
N ASP A 140 -6.55 -20.24 -2.85
CA ASP A 140 -6.40 -20.47 -1.42
C ASP A 140 -7.52 -19.82 -0.58
N GLY A 141 -8.45 -19.10 -1.22
CA GLY A 141 -9.66 -18.55 -0.59
C GLY A 141 -9.57 -17.08 -0.21
N PHE A 142 -8.48 -16.39 -0.53
CA PHE A 142 -8.32 -14.95 -0.33
C PHE A 142 -9.11 -14.17 -1.39
N THR A 143 -10.43 -14.06 -1.17
CA THR A 143 -11.36 -13.36 -2.05
C THR A 143 -12.18 -12.34 -1.28
N SER A 144 -12.69 -11.32 -1.99
CA SER A 144 -13.49 -10.24 -1.40
C SER A 144 -14.60 -9.79 -2.36
N SER A 145 -15.58 -9.05 -1.84
CA SER A 145 -16.59 -8.37 -2.66
C SER A 145 -15.98 -7.36 -3.62
N ASP A 146 -14.90 -6.69 -3.23
CA ASP A 146 -14.22 -5.72 -4.09
C ASP A 146 -13.57 -6.39 -5.30
N LEU A 147 -13.00 -7.59 -5.13
CA LEU A 147 -12.51 -8.38 -6.27
C LEU A 147 -13.64 -8.68 -7.27
N GLN A 148 -14.81 -9.07 -6.78
CA GLN A 148 -15.98 -9.32 -7.64
C GLN A 148 -16.51 -8.03 -8.29
N ALA A 149 -16.43 -6.89 -7.58
CA ALA A 149 -16.81 -5.59 -8.12
C ALA A 149 -15.91 -5.21 -9.31
N VAL A 150 -14.59 -5.27 -9.14
CA VAL A 150 -13.63 -4.98 -10.22
C VAL A 150 -13.85 -5.95 -11.42
N LEU A 151 -14.07 -7.23 -11.15
CA LEU A 151 -14.37 -8.23 -12.19
C LEU A 151 -15.71 -8.00 -12.90
N SER A 152 -16.68 -7.37 -12.26
CA SER A 152 -17.95 -6.98 -12.92
C SER A 152 -17.87 -5.60 -13.58
N GLY A 153 -16.80 -4.84 -13.35
CA GLY A 153 -16.68 -3.44 -13.78
C GLY A 153 -17.55 -2.49 -12.94
N ALA A 154 -17.93 -2.91 -11.74
CA ALA A 154 -18.58 -2.10 -10.73
C ALA A 154 -17.55 -1.56 -9.74
N ASN A 155 -17.89 -0.47 -9.06
CA ASN A 155 -17.20 -0.04 -7.84
C ASN A 155 -18.15 -0.25 -6.66
N SER A 156 -17.65 -0.73 -5.52
CA SER A 156 -18.42 -0.67 -4.28
C SER A 156 -18.75 0.79 -3.98
N SER A 157 -19.96 1.07 -3.49
CA SER A 157 -20.41 2.46 -3.22
C SER A 157 -19.45 3.20 -2.29
N ASP A 158 -18.85 2.48 -1.35
CA ASP A 158 -17.95 3.03 -0.34
C ASP A 158 -16.52 3.22 -0.85
N SER A 159 -16.16 2.58 -1.98
CA SER A 159 -14.93 2.86 -2.75
C SER A 159 -15.17 3.89 -3.86
N SER A 160 -16.29 4.62 -3.82
CA SER A 160 -16.60 5.66 -4.79
C SER A 160 -15.55 6.77 -4.75
N THR A 161 -15.21 7.28 -5.95
CA THR A 161 -14.39 8.48 -6.15
C THR A 161 -15.25 9.70 -6.53
N LYS A 162 -16.58 9.58 -6.34
CA LYS A 162 -17.60 10.56 -6.73
C LYS A 162 -18.53 10.86 -5.56
N ASN A 163 -17.97 11.03 -4.37
CA ASN A 163 -18.72 11.35 -3.16
C ASN A 163 -19.21 12.79 -3.22
N VAL A 164 -20.34 13.06 -2.56
CA VAL A 164 -20.90 14.40 -2.44
C VAL A 164 -20.63 14.90 -1.02
N ASN A 165 -19.62 15.76 -0.88
CA ASN A 165 -19.28 16.41 0.38
C ASN A 165 -19.48 17.92 0.27
N ASP A 166 -19.83 18.55 1.38
CA ASP A 166 -20.07 20.00 1.43
C ASP A 166 -18.79 20.78 1.11
N PRO A 167 -18.88 21.87 0.32
CA PRO A 167 -17.73 22.74 0.04
C PRO A 167 -17.24 23.45 1.30
N VAL A 168 -15.95 23.78 1.31
CA VAL A 168 -15.39 24.62 2.37
C VAL A 168 -15.97 26.04 2.24
N PRO A 169 -16.43 26.66 3.34
CA PRO A 169 -16.92 28.03 3.32
C PRO A 169 -15.89 29.02 2.74
N SER A 170 -16.35 29.93 1.88
CA SER A 170 -15.49 30.79 1.05
C SER A 170 -14.64 31.79 1.83
N GLU A 171 -14.99 32.06 3.09
CA GLU A 171 -14.23 32.91 4.01
C GLU A 171 -12.97 32.24 4.58
N LYS A 172 -12.82 30.91 4.45
CA LYS A 172 -11.66 30.17 4.97
C LYS A 172 -10.50 30.20 3.98
N SER A 173 -9.28 30.37 4.50
CA SER A 173 -8.06 30.15 3.72
C SER A 173 -7.92 28.65 3.45
N PHE A 174 -8.07 28.26 2.19
CA PHE A 174 -8.24 26.87 1.77
C PHE A 174 -7.76 26.69 0.32
N TYR A 175 -7.43 25.45 -0.07
CA TYR A 175 -7.03 25.07 -1.42
C TYR A 175 -5.86 25.96 -1.94
N ASN A 176 -5.97 26.49 -3.16
CA ASN A 176 -4.98 27.37 -3.80
C ASN A 176 -4.89 28.79 -3.16
N ASN A 177 -5.71 29.11 -2.15
CA ASN A 177 -5.65 30.41 -1.45
C ASN A 177 -4.73 30.39 -0.21
N VAL A 178 -3.92 29.34 -0.02
CA VAL A 178 -2.93 29.25 1.05
C VAL A 178 -1.54 29.55 0.50
N ASN A 179 -1.00 30.71 0.90
CA ASN A 179 0.33 31.16 0.45
C ASN A 179 1.43 30.17 0.83
N GLY A 180 2.33 29.89 -0.13
CA GLY A 180 3.49 29.01 0.07
C GLY A 180 3.23 27.53 -0.22
N ASN A 181 1.97 27.12 -0.37
CA ASN A 181 1.64 25.79 -0.89
C ASN A 181 1.94 25.68 -2.38
N ALA A 182 2.32 24.48 -2.82
CA ALA A 182 2.31 24.12 -4.23
C ALA A 182 0.90 24.29 -4.82
N PRO A 183 0.80 24.67 -6.11
CA PRO A 183 -0.49 24.76 -6.77
C PRO A 183 -1.09 23.36 -6.97
N PHE A 184 -2.38 23.22 -6.69
CA PHE A 184 -3.15 22.06 -7.11
C PHE A 184 -3.39 22.12 -8.63
N SER A 185 -3.22 20.99 -9.31
CA SER A 185 -3.53 20.80 -10.72
C SER A 185 -4.88 20.14 -10.95
N VAL A 186 -5.40 19.41 -9.96
CA VAL A 186 -6.75 18.84 -9.95
C VAL A 186 -7.73 19.89 -9.40
N ASP A 187 -8.91 20.00 -10.00
CA ASP A 187 -9.93 20.92 -9.51
C ASP A 187 -10.49 20.50 -8.12
N GLU A 188 -10.98 21.49 -7.39
CA GLU A 188 -11.42 21.32 -6.00
C GLU A 188 -12.56 20.29 -5.85
N GLU A 189 -13.50 20.27 -6.81
CA GLU A 189 -14.65 19.36 -6.75
C GLU A 189 -14.20 17.91 -6.92
N THR A 190 -13.30 17.64 -7.87
CA THR A 190 -12.70 16.32 -8.07
C THR A 190 -11.89 15.86 -6.84
N LEU A 191 -11.08 16.75 -6.24
CA LEU A 191 -10.34 16.45 -5.02
C LEU A 191 -11.29 16.10 -3.86
N ARG A 192 -12.35 16.90 -3.67
CA ARG A 192 -13.35 16.70 -2.62
C ARG A 192 -14.15 15.42 -2.78
N ALA A 193 -14.48 15.05 -4.03
CA ALA A 193 -15.28 13.88 -4.34
C ALA A 193 -14.54 12.56 -4.07
N ALA A 194 -13.21 12.56 -3.96
CA ALA A 194 -12.42 11.39 -3.59
C ALA A 194 -12.57 10.99 -2.10
N ILE A 195 -13.11 11.86 -1.26
CA ILE A 195 -13.21 11.63 0.19
C ILE A 195 -14.52 10.91 0.50
N TYR A 196 -14.46 9.68 0.97
CA TYR A 196 -15.61 8.99 1.55
C TYR A 196 -15.69 9.27 3.05
N ILE A 197 -16.75 9.99 3.45
CA ILE A 197 -17.05 10.34 4.83
C ILE A 197 -18.19 9.42 5.32
N PRO A 198 -17.94 8.52 6.29
CA PRO A 198 -19.00 7.64 6.79
C PRO A 198 -20.15 8.43 7.43
N PRO A 199 -21.41 7.97 7.35
CA PRO A 199 -22.58 8.67 7.92
C PRO A 199 -22.48 8.98 9.43
N GLY A 200 -21.65 8.24 10.17
CA GLY A 200 -21.43 8.44 11.61
C GLY A 200 -20.36 9.50 11.96
N PHE A 201 -19.74 10.14 10.97
CA PHE A 201 -18.69 11.14 11.19
C PHE A 201 -19.20 12.29 12.06
N THR A 202 -18.43 12.66 13.09
CA THR A 202 -18.92 13.54 14.17
C THR A 202 -18.56 15.02 13.98
N TRP A 203 -17.89 15.37 12.87
CA TRP A 203 -17.55 16.74 12.50
C TRP A 203 -16.82 17.51 13.61
N GLY A 204 -15.74 16.91 14.13
CA GLY A 204 -14.83 17.56 15.08
C GLY A 204 -15.03 17.18 16.56
N LYS A 205 -16.06 16.40 16.92
CA LYS A 205 -16.14 15.84 18.27
C LYS A 205 -15.01 14.83 18.50
N LYS A 206 -14.84 13.90 17.57
CA LYS A 206 -13.68 13.01 17.49
C LYS A 206 -12.64 13.55 16.50
N GLN A 207 -11.41 13.06 16.60
CA GLN A 207 -10.34 13.43 15.69
C GLN A 207 -10.58 12.80 14.30
N PRO A 208 -10.60 13.57 13.20
CA PRO A 208 -10.64 13.00 11.87
C PRO A 208 -9.35 12.20 11.59
N ILE A 209 -9.49 10.95 11.17
CA ILE A 209 -8.37 10.08 10.80
C ILE A 209 -8.46 9.79 9.30
N VAL A 210 -7.62 10.45 8.51
CA VAL A 210 -7.57 10.26 7.05
C VAL A 210 -6.85 8.95 6.77
N LEU A 211 -7.52 8.02 6.09
CA LEU A 211 -6.97 6.74 5.67
C LEU A 211 -6.55 6.84 4.20
N SER A 212 -5.23 6.79 3.92
CA SER A 212 -4.66 6.89 2.58
C SER A 212 -4.22 5.51 2.07
N PRO A 213 -4.70 5.06 0.90
CA PRO A 213 -4.51 3.69 0.42
C PRO A 213 -3.09 3.42 -0.07
N GLY A 214 -2.81 2.14 -0.34
CA GLY A 214 -1.67 1.72 -1.15
C GLY A 214 -1.95 1.65 -2.65
N THR A 215 -0.91 1.31 -3.42
CA THR A 215 -0.99 1.18 -4.88
C THR A 215 -2.05 0.17 -5.31
N GLY A 216 -2.81 0.51 -6.35
CA GLY A 216 -3.75 -0.40 -7.02
C GLY A 216 -5.06 -0.60 -6.29
N GLY A 217 -5.41 0.21 -5.29
CA GLY A 217 -6.75 0.14 -4.69
C GLY A 217 -7.21 1.44 -4.06
N TYR A 218 -8.35 1.36 -3.40
CA TYR A 218 -9.02 2.49 -2.76
C TYR A 218 -8.92 2.38 -1.24
N ALA A 219 -9.03 3.49 -0.52
CA ALA A 219 -8.88 3.49 0.93
C ALA A 219 -9.91 2.59 1.60
N TYR A 220 -11.18 2.66 1.19
CA TYR A 220 -12.20 1.82 1.79
C TYR A 220 -11.87 0.32 1.65
N SER A 221 -11.59 -0.14 0.43
CA SER A 221 -11.21 -1.53 0.19
C SER A 221 -9.96 -1.99 0.96
N HIS A 222 -9.02 -1.09 1.26
CA HIS A 222 -7.79 -1.45 1.97
C HIS A 222 -7.95 -1.45 3.50
N PHE A 223 -8.84 -0.63 4.05
CA PHE A 223 -8.91 -0.41 5.50
C PHE A 223 -10.20 -0.90 6.16
N ALA A 224 -11.28 -1.13 5.40
CA ALA A 224 -12.61 -1.43 5.95
C ALA A 224 -12.65 -2.70 6.81
N SER A 225 -11.75 -3.66 6.56
CA SER A 225 -11.70 -4.94 7.29
C SER A 225 -10.58 -4.99 8.33
N ASN A 226 -9.85 -3.90 8.58
CA ASN A 226 -8.73 -3.86 9.52
C ASN A 226 -8.70 -2.60 10.40
N ILE A 227 -7.77 -1.67 10.18
CA ILE A 227 -7.62 -0.44 10.96
C ILE A 227 -8.89 0.40 10.92
N GLY A 228 -9.52 0.56 9.75
CA GLY A 228 -10.76 1.32 9.60
C GLY A 228 -11.91 0.73 10.43
N LYS A 229 -12.04 -0.60 10.43
CA LYS A 229 -12.99 -1.34 11.27
C LYS A 229 -12.78 -1.03 12.75
N LEU A 230 -11.55 -1.15 13.23
CA LEU A 230 -11.25 -0.97 14.64
C LEU A 230 -11.45 0.48 15.07
N LEU A 231 -10.95 1.45 14.30
CA LEU A 231 -11.11 2.88 14.58
C LEU A 231 -12.58 3.32 14.62
N ALA A 232 -13.43 2.77 13.77
CA ALA A 232 -14.87 3.10 13.75
C ALA A 232 -15.59 2.75 15.07
N THR A 233 -15.02 1.86 15.88
CA THR A 233 -15.58 1.47 17.19
C THR A 233 -15.10 2.32 18.36
N THR A 234 -14.11 3.19 18.14
CA THR A 234 -13.49 4.00 19.19
C THR A 234 -14.30 5.27 19.47
N ASP A 235 -14.11 5.85 20.65
CA ASP A 235 -14.72 7.13 21.04
C ASP A 235 -13.84 8.35 20.73
N TYR A 236 -12.58 8.15 20.34
CA TYR A 236 -11.61 9.22 20.08
C TYR A 236 -11.36 9.53 18.60
N ALA A 237 -11.61 8.58 17.69
CA ALA A 237 -11.31 8.71 16.26
C ALA A 237 -12.57 8.64 15.36
N ASP A 238 -12.51 9.37 14.25
CA ASP A 238 -13.46 9.33 13.14
C ASP A 238 -12.71 8.97 11.84
N PRO A 239 -12.70 7.69 11.42
CA PRO A 239 -12.02 7.29 10.18
C PRO A 239 -12.77 7.80 8.94
N VAL A 240 -12.00 8.32 7.99
CA VAL A 240 -12.47 8.77 6.67
C VAL A 240 -11.54 8.21 5.60
N TYR A 241 -12.09 7.87 4.43
CA TYR A 241 -11.38 7.04 3.45
C TYR A 241 -11.08 7.88 2.20
N LEU A 242 -9.81 7.98 1.82
CA LEU A 242 -9.39 8.72 0.63
C LEU A 242 -9.32 7.81 -0.60
N ASN A 243 -10.40 7.74 -1.37
CA ASN A 243 -10.52 6.91 -2.56
C ASN A 243 -9.95 7.65 -3.78
N ILE A 244 -8.63 7.64 -3.93
CA ILE A 244 -7.94 8.38 -5.00
C ILE A 244 -8.26 7.77 -6.38
N PRO A 245 -8.69 8.58 -7.37
CA PRO A 245 -9.00 8.11 -8.72
C PRO A 245 -7.89 7.28 -9.38
N GLY A 246 -8.30 6.33 -10.22
CA GLY A 246 -7.35 5.42 -10.86
C GLY A 246 -6.68 4.43 -9.89
N ALA A 247 -7.24 4.25 -8.68
CA ALA A 247 -6.73 3.32 -7.67
C ALA A 247 -5.26 3.59 -7.31
N LEU A 248 -4.88 4.88 -7.21
CA LEU A 248 -3.52 5.32 -6.88
C LEU A 248 -2.44 4.93 -7.93
N LEU A 249 -2.83 4.65 -9.18
CA LEU A 249 -1.90 4.19 -10.24
C LEU A 249 -1.33 5.33 -11.10
N SER A 250 -1.96 6.51 -11.05
CA SER A 250 -1.53 7.74 -11.74
C SER A 250 -0.29 8.35 -11.09
N ASP A 251 0.26 9.43 -11.67
CA ASP A 251 1.42 10.17 -11.13
C ASP A 251 1.26 10.45 -9.62
N ALA A 252 2.20 9.94 -8.80
CA ALA A 252 2.21 10.08 -7.34
C ALA A 252 2.21 11.54 -6.89
N GLN A 253 2.73 12.47 -7.70
CA GLN A 253 2.69 13.91 -7.42
C GLN A 253 1.27 14.47 -7.52
N VAL A 254 0.41 13.87 -8.35
CA VAL A 254 -1.02 14.15 -8.44
C VAL A 254 -1.78 13.42 -7.33
N ASN A 255 -1.41 12.18 -7.00
CA ASN A 255 -2.02 11.44 -5.88
C ASN A 255 -1.83 12.20 -4.55
N ALA A 256 -0.64 12.78 -4.33
CA ALA A 256 -0.33 13.64 -3.18
C ALA A 256 -1.24 14.88 -3.06
N GLU A 257 -1.79 15.40 -4.17
CA GLU A 257 -2.74 16.51 -4.15
C GLU A 257 -4.02 16.13 -3.39
N TYR A 258 -4.51 14.89 -3.55
CA TYR A 258 -5.67 14.40 -2.80
C TYR A 258 -5.39 14.33 -1.30
N VAL A 259 -4.17 13.93 -0.91
CA VAL A 259 -3.76 13.88 0.49
C VAL A 259 -3.69 15.29 1.09
N ALA A 260 -2.98 16.21 0.42
CA ALA A 260 -2.87 17.60 0.84
C ALA A 260 -4.26 18.25 0.99
N TYR A 261 -5.13 18.04 0.00
CA TYR A 261 -6.50 18.54 0.01
C TYR A 261 -7.31 17.98 1.17
N ALA A 262 -7.31 16.65 1.39
CA ALA A 262 -8.11 16.02 2.43
C ALA A 262 -7.73 16.52 3.84
N LEU A 263 -6.43 16.62 4.14
CA LEU A 263 -5.95 17.11 5.42
C LEU A 263 -6.32 18.58 5.65
N GLN A 264 -6.20 19.40 4.60
CA GLN A 264 -6.65 20.78 4.64
C GLN A 264 -8.17 20.88 4.82
N TYR A 265 -8.94 20.01 4.15
CA TYR A 265 -10.40 20.00 4.14
C TYR A 265 -10.94 19.72 5.53
N PHE A 266 -10.48 18.65 6.18
CA PHE A 266 -10.95 18.31 7.52
C PHE A 266 -10.55 19.36 8.56
N TYR A 267 -9.35 19.92 8.46
CA TYR A 267 -8.97 21.03 9.35
C TYR A 267 -9.84 22.26 9.13
N ALA A 268 -10.11 22.63 7.88
CA ALA A 268 -10.98 23.75 7.56
C ALA A 268 -12.41 23.51 8.05
N MET A 269 -12.98 22.34 7.83
CA MET A 269 -14.37 22.02 8.16
C MET A 269 -14.60 21.85 9.66
N THR A 270 -13.64 21.30 10.39
CA THR A 270 -13.83 20.91 11.81
C THR A 270 -13.06 21.78 12.80
N SER A 271 -12.09 22.57 12.33
CA SER A 271 -11.10 23.27 13.17
C SER A 271 -10.31 22.36 14.11
N LYS A 272 -10.33 21.04 13.84
CA LYS A 272 -9.58 20.03 14.58
C LYS A 272 -8.46 19.49 13.69
N LYS A 273 -7.26 19.37 14.26
CA LYS A 273 -6.15 18.74 13.56
C LYS A 273 -6.46 17.28 13.29
N SER A 274 -6.20 16.83 12.08
CA SER A 274 -6.41 15.43 11.70
C SER A 274 -5.19 14.60 12.07
N ALA A 275 -5.32 13.28 12.07
CA ALA A 275 -4.20 12.36 11.89
C ALA A 275 -4.33 11.69 10.53
N ILE A 276 -3.23 11.13 10.02
CA ILE A 276 -3.24 10.36 8.78
C ILE A 276 -2.62 8.99 9.01
N VAL A 277 -3.36 7.96 8.60
CA VAL A 277 -2.88 6.58 8.55
C VAL A 277 -2.73 6.20 7.09
N THR A 278 -1.57 5.68 6.73
CA THR A 278 -1.25 5.32 5.35
C THR A 278 -0.87 3.86 5.25
N TRP A 279 -1.05 3.30 4.06
CA TRP A 279 -0.49 2.01 3.69
C TRP A 279 0.31 2.14 2.40
N SER A 280 1.50 1.52 2.32
CA SER A 280 2.28 1.45 1.07
C SER A 280 2.53 2.86 0.50
N GLN A 281 2.35 3.05 -0.81
CA GLN A 281 2.45 4.32 -1.54
C GLN A 281 1.70 5.51 -0.90
N GLY A 282 0.60 5.29 -0.18
CA GLY A 282 -0.10 6.38 0.51
C GLY A 282 0.82 7.14 1.46
N SER A 283 1.90 6.51 1.91
CA SER A 283 2.98 7.10 2.72
C SER A 283 3.87 8.03 1.89
N LEU A 284 4.25 7.65 0.68
CA LEU A 284 4.96 8.51 -0.27
C LEU A 284 4.14 9.75 -0.63
N ASP A 285 2.86 9.56 -0.94
CA ASP A 285 1.93 10.64 -1.31
C ASP A 285 1.76 11.62 -0.15
N THR A 286 1.62 11.11 1.08
CA THR A 286 1.53 11.92 2.30
C THR A 286 2.80 12.70 2.57
N HIS A 287 3.96 12.06 2.42
CA HIS A 287 5.24 12.70 2.67
C HIS A 287 5.56 13.77 1.61
N TRP A 288 5.15 13.53 0.36
CA TRP A 288 5.21 14.52 -0.72
C TRP A 288 4.29 15.71 -0.43
N ALA A 289 3.06 15.45 0.04
CA ALA A 289 2.12 16.48 0.48
C ALA A 289 2.71 17.34 1.60
N PHE A 290 3.30 16.75 2.64
CA PHE A 290 3.96 17.49 3.72
C PHE A 290 5.11 18.36 3.23
N LYS A 291 5.89 17.86 2.27
CA LYS A 291 7.03 18.58 1.72
C LYS A 291 6.62 19.81 0.90
N TYR A 292 5.63 19.68 0.02
CA TYR A 292 5.31 20.71 -0.98
C TYR A 292 4.06 21.54 -0.67
N TRP A 293 3.24 21.14 0.30
CA TRP A 293 2.19 21.96 0.90
C TRP A 293 2.55 22.26 2.36
N PRO A 294 3.52 23.16 2.63
CA PRO A 294 4.10 23.36 3.97
C PRO A 294 3.12 23.87 5.03
N SER A 295 1.90 24.25 4.67
CA SER A 295 0.83 24.50 5.66
C SER A 295 0.27 23.22 6.29
N ILE A 296 0.31 22.08 5.60
CA ILE A 296 -0.32 20.83 6.03
C ILE A 296 0.29 20.25 7.31
N PRO A 297 1.63 20.24 7.53
CA PRO A 297 2.18 19.76 8.80
C PRO A 297 1.59 20.45 10.05
N SER A 298 1.13 21.70 9.93
CA SER A 298 0.51 22.43 11.05
C SER A 298 -0.91 21.98 11.38
N THR A 299 -1.58 21.29 10.44
CA THR A 299 -2.96 20.81 10.56
C THR A 299 -3.05 19.32 10.88
N VAL A 300 -1.91 18.66 11.04
CA VAL A 300 -1.78 17.24 11.35
C VAL A 300 -1.17 17.05 12.74
N THR A 301 -1.63 16.01 13.43
CA THR A 301 -1.12 15.56 14.73
C THR A 301 -0.08 14.46 14.52
N ASP A 302 -0.47 13.42 13.79
CA ASP A 302 0.33 12.21 13.61
C ASP A 302 0.27 11.70 12.17
N HIS A 303 1.38 11.15 11.72
CA HIS A 303 1.48 10.31 10.53
C HIS A 303 1.82 8.88 10.93
N ILE A 304 0.88 7.95 10.77
CA ILE A 304 1.06 6.53 11.08
C ILE A 304 1.16 5.77 9.76
N ALA A 305 2.34 5.24 9.44
CA ALA A 305 2.63 4.64 8.15
C ALA A 305 2.83 3.13 8.27
N MET A 306 1.94 2.37 7.61
CA MET A 306 1.96 0.91 7.56
C MET A 306 2.62 0.43 6.28
N SER A 307 3.67 -0.37 6.39
CA SER A 307 4.50 -0.83 5.27
C SER A 307 4.91 0.31 4.31
N PRO A 308 5.44 1.45 4.79
CA PRO A 308 5.81 2.56 3.91
C PRO A 308 7.02 2.23 3.05
N ASP A 309 7.12 2.92 1.91
CA ASP A 309 8.19 2.79 0.93
C ASP A 309 8.84 4.15 0.60
N TYR A 310 9.25 4.92 1.62
CA TYR A 310 9.83 6.27 1.48
C TYR A 310 11.13 6.34 0.66
N HIS A 311 11.78 5.21 0.41
CA HIS A 311 12.94 5.07 -0.48
C HIS A 311 12.61 4.30 -1.77
N GLY A 312 11.32 4.12 -2.07
CA GLY A 312 10.84 3.20 -3.09
C GLY A 312 11.08 1.75 -2.69
N THR A 313 11.07 0.85 -3.67
CA THR A 313 11.37 -0.56 -3.47
C THR A 313 12.27 -1.08 -4.58
N VAL A 314 13.20 -1.94 -4.19
CA VAL A 314 14.05 -2.68 -5.14
C VAL A 314 13.21 -3.66 -5.97
N LEU A 315 11.97 -3.95 -5.57
CA LEU A 315 11.09 -4.92 -6.23
C LEU A 315 10.04 -4.29 -7.16
N ALA A 316 10.00 -2.97 -7.34
CA ALA A 316 8.88 -2.29 -8.04
C ALA A 316 8.51 -2.92 -9.39
N TYR A 317 9.52 -3.38 -10.16
CA TYR A 317 9.30 -3.98 -11.48
C TYR A 317 8.52 -5.30 -11.47
N ILE A 318 8.35 -5.99 -10.32
CA ILE A 318 7.45 -7.15 -10.22
C ILE A 318 5.99 -6.78 -10.50
N LEU A 319 5.65 -5.49 -10.45
CA LEU A 319 4.33 -4.94 -10.79
C LEU A 319 4.24 -4.42 -12.23
N CYS A 320 5.35 -4.43 -12.97
CA CYS A 320 5.42 -4.13 -14.40
C CYS A 320 5.64 -5.36 -15.32
N PRO A 321 5.36 -6.62 -14.93
CA PRO A 321 5.88 -7.77 -15.65
C PRO A 321 5.19 -7.94 -16.99
N GLY A 322 5.98 -8.35 -17.97
CA GLY A 322 5.51 -8.65 -19.31
C GLY A 322 5.21 -7.44 -20.17
N PHE A 323 5.13 -6.20 -19.69
CA PHE A 323 4.79 -5.06 -20.55
C PHE A 323 5.96 -4.54 -21.40
N GLU A 324 6.52 -5.38 -22.27
CA GLU A 324 7.55 -4.99 -23.24
C GLU A 324 6.88 -4.36 -24.48
N ALA A 325 7.11 -3.07 -24.72
CA ALA A 325 6.64 -2.35 -25.91
C ALA A 325 7.83 -1.81 -26.71
N GLY A 326 8.17 -2.47 -27.81
CA GLY A 326 9.38 -2.14 -28.56
C GLY A 326 10.64 -2.45 -27.75
N ASN A 327 11.42 -1.41 -27.41
CA ASN A 327 12.60 -1.51 -26.53
C ASN A 327 12.35 -0.92 -25.12
N ASP A 328 11.10 -0.65 -24.74
CA ASP A 328 10.76 -0.04 -23.45
C ASP A 328 9.79 -0.92 -22.64
N ILE A 329 9.66 -0.62 -21.34
CA ILE A 329 8.67 -1.28 -20.45
C ILE A 329 7.51 -0.33 -20.19
N ALA A 330 6.30 -0.69 -20.59
CA ALA A 330 5.09 0.07 -20.29
C ALA A 330 4.54 -0.30 -18.90
N CYS A 331 4.79 0.53 -17.89
CA CYS A 331 4.26 0.32 -16.55
C CYS A 331 3.20 1.38 -16.18
N VAL A 332 2.62 1.27 -15.00
CA VAL A 332 1.77 2.33 -14.45
C VAL A 332 2.66 3.45 -13.87
N PRO A 333 2.28 4.73 -14.00
CA PRO A 333 3.08 5.87 -13.54
C PRO A 333 3.64 5.73 -12.12
N SER A 334 2.77 5.45 -11.14
CA SER A 334 3.20 5.42 -9.74
C SER A 334 4.11 4.25 -9.39
N VAL A 335 4.09 3.14 -10.14
CA VAL A 335 5.04 2.03 -9.92
C VAL A 335 6.44 2.43 -10.38
N LEU A 336 6.58 3.17 -11.49
CA LEU A 336 7.89 3.69 -11.91
C LEU A 336 8.44 4.70 -10.88
N GLN A 337 7.57 5.49 -10.28
CA GLN A 337 7.94 6.44 -9.22
C GLN A 337 8.30 5.75 -7.90
N GLN A 338 7.80 4.54 -7.64
CA GLN A 338 8.17 3.72 -6.48
C GLN A 338 9.43 2.88 -6.70
N VAL A 339 10.06 2.92 -7.87
CA VAL A 339 11.36 2.27 -8.06
C VAL A 339 12.37 2.86 -7.06
N TYR A 340 13.17 2.00 -6.42
CA TYR A 340 14.22 2.43 -5.52
C TYR A 340 15.12 3.49 -6.19
N GLN A 341 15.20 4.68 -5.58
CA GLN A 341 15.93 5.84 -6.14
C GLN A 341 15.45 6.31 -7.52
N SER A 342 14.16 6.20 -7.82
CA SER A 342 13.51 6.92 -8.93
C SER A 342 13.75 8.44 -8.82
N ASN A 343 13.48 9.21 -9.88
CA ASN A 343 13.60 10.66 -9.82
C ASN A 343 12.67 11.24 -8.75
N PHE A 344 11.45 10.70 -8.65
CA PHE A 344 10.45 11.04 -7.64
C PHE A 344 10.96 10.76 -6.23
N VAL A 345 11.46 9.55 -5.96
CA VAL A 345 11.99 9.19 -4.62
C VAL A 345 13.21 10.03 -4.26
N ASN A 346 14.16 10.21 -5.18
CA ASN A 346 15.32 11.06 -4.92
C ASN A 346 14.89 12.49 -4.62
N LYS A 347 13.87 12.99 -5.34
CA LYS A 347 13.35 14.32 -5.13
C LYS A 347 12.53 14.44 -3.84
N LEU A 348 11.76 13.43 -3.47
CA LEU A 348 11.07 13.36 -2.19
C LEU A 348 12.08 13.48 -1.06
N ARG A 349 13.15 12.67 -1.11
CA ARG A 349 14.15 12.53 -0.04
C ARG A 349 15.14 13.69 0.05
N SER A 350 15.33 14.48 -1.01
CA SER A 350 16.26 15.62 -0.99
C SER A 350 15.85 16.68 0.03
N ASN A 351 16.82 17.49 0.48
CA ASN A 351 16.62 18.61 1.40
C ASN A 351 15.87 18.21 2.68
N ASN A 352 16.40 17.19 3.37
CA ASN A 352 15.84 16.58 4.58
C ASN A 352 14.43 16.03 4.39
N GLY A 353 14.04 15.70 3.16
CA GLY A 353 12.79 15.00 2.87
C GLY A 353 12.87 13.51 3.16
N ASP A 354 14.02 12.98 3.58
CA ASP A 354 14.18 11.66 4.21
C ASP A 354 13.92 11.70 5.73
N SER A 355 13.52 12.87 6.27
CA SER A 355 13.14 13.06 7.66
C SER A 355 11.66 13.43 7.79
N ALA A 356 11.05 13.06 8.91
CA ALA A 356 9.65 13.37 9.20
C ALA A 356 9.34 14.88 9.23
N TYR A 357 8.09 15.24 8.92
CA TYR A 357 7.55 16.60 8.97
C TYR A 357 6.60 16.83 10.16
N VAL A 358 6.04 15.75 10.70
CA VAL A 358 5.14 15.68 11.86
C VAL A 358 5.54 14.45 12.70
N PRO A 359 5.09 14.30 13.95
CA PRO A 359 5.23 13.05 14.68
C PRO A 359 4.88 11.84 13.80
N THR A 360 5.84 10.95 13.56
CA THR A 360 5.68 9.86 12.58
C THR A 360 5.99 8.50 13.18
N THR A 361 5.05 7.57 13.01
CA THR A 361 5.17 6.17 13.45
C THR A 361 5.19 5.27 12.23
N THR A 362 6.28 4.59 11.96
CA THR A 362 6.40 3.64 10.84
C THR A 362 6.40 2.22 11.37
N VAL A 363 5.66 1.33 10.72
CA VAL A 363 5.61 -0.10 11.06
C VAL A 363 5.80 -0.92 9.79
N TYR A 364 6.79 -1.80 9.77
CA TYR A 364 7.15 -2.57 8.58
C TYR A 364 7.68 -3.97 8.94
N SER A 365 7.70 -4.84 7.94
CA SER A 365 7.96 -6.27 8.09
C SER A 365 9.09 -6.73 7.17
N LEU A 366 9.98 -7.59 7.65
CA LEU A 366 11.04 -8.20 6.82
C LEU A 366 10.44 -9.06 5.71
N THR A 367 9.31 -9.70 5.99
CA THR A 367 8.60 -10.60 5.09
C THR A 367 7.67 -9.87 4.10
N ASP A 368 7.85 -8.56 3.94
CA ASP A 368 7.13 -7.76 2.96
C ASP A 368 7.56 -8.15 1.53
N GLU A 369 6.64 -8.74 0.78
CA GLU A 369 6.86 -9.28 -0.56
C GLU A 369 6.86 -8.24 -1.69
N ILE A 370 6.47 -6.99 -1.39
CA ILE A 370 6.33 -5.90 -2.36
C ILE A 370 7.43 -4.85 -2.15
N VAL A 371 7.73 -4.56 -0.90
CA VAL A 371 8.61 -3.46 -0.49
C VAL A 371 9.86 -4.04 0.16
N GLN A 372 11.02 -3.80 -0.45
CA GLN A 372 12.33 -4.18 0.10
C GLN A 372 13.38 -3.10 -0.20
N PRO A 373 14.45 -3.01 0.60
CA PRO A 373 14.65 -3.72 1.89
C PRO A 373 13.76 -3.16 3.01
N GLN A 374 13.40 -4.00 3.99
CA GLN A 374 12.61 -3.61 5.17
C GLN A 374 13.31 -3.91 6.51
N ILE A 375 14.64 -3.79 6.56
CA ILE A 375 15.43 -4.08 7.76
C ILE A 375 16.54 -3.04 8.00
N GLY A 376 16.74 -2.70 9.28
CA GLY A 376 17.74 -1.73 9.73
C GLY A 376 17.46 -0.32 9.20
N THR A 377 18.46 0.56 9.29
CA THR A 377 18.35 1.95 8.80
C THR A 377 18.35 2.06 7.27
N ALA A 378 18.63 0.96 6.57
CA ALA A 378 18.47 0.86 5.12
C ALA A 378 17.03 0.54 4.70
N SER A 379 16.16 0.17 5.66
CA SER A 379 14.74 -0.06 5.42
C SER A 379 14.13 1.13 4.69
N THR A 380 13.37 0.87 3.64
CA THR A 380 12.66 1.91 2.93
C THR A 380 11.53 2.52 3.76
N GLY A 381 11.03 1.78 4.76
CA GLY A 381 10.10 2.33 5.74
C GLY A 381 10.75 3.20 6.82
N PHE A 382 12.08 3.32 6.86
CA PHE A 382 12.80 4.12 7.87
C PHE A 382 12.78 5.62 7.53
N LEU A 383 12.41 6.44 8.51
CA LEU A 383 12.54 7.91 8.46
C LEU A 383 13.49 8.44 9.54
N ASN A 384 14.22 9.50 9.17
CA ASN A 384 15.04 10.30 10.08
C ASN A 384 14.20 11.35 10.83
N ASP A 385 14.79 11.99 11.84
CA ASP A 385 14.15 13.08 12.61
C ASP A 385 15.01 14.35 12.67
N SER A 386 15.48 14.85 11.53
CA SER A 386 16.28 16.09 11.49
C SER A 386 15.51 17.34 11.98
N ARG A 387 14.18 17.27 12.08
CA ARG A 387 13.31 18.36 12.53
C ARG A 387 12.95 18.28 14.02
N GLY A 388 13.29 17.19 14.71
CA GLY A 388 12.95 16.98 16.12
C GLY A 388 11.44 16.92 16.36
N VAL A 389 10.68 16.39 15.39
CA VAL A 389 9.22 16.23 15.49
C VAL A 389 8.83 14.93 16.18
N GLY A 390 9.78 14.01 16.38
CA GLY A 390 9.56 12.69 16.94
C GLY A 390 9.31 11.64 15.84
N VAL A 391 10.13 10.60 15.82
CA VAL A 391 9.97 9.47 14.91
C VAL A 391 10.11 8.15 15.67
N SER A 392 9.20 7.22 15.39
CA SER A 392 9.23 5.83 15.86
C SER A 392 9.25 4.91 14.66
N ASN A 393 10.34 4.16 14.47
CA ASN A 393 10.47 3.18 13.38
C ASN A 393 10.43 1.76 13.95
N THR A 394 9.35 1.02 13.72
CA THR A 394 9.14 -0.34 14.25
C THR A 394 9.25 -1.39 13.15
N TYR A 395 10.35 -2.15 13.22
CA TYR A 395 10.55 -3.38 12.45
C TYR A 395 9.98 -4.58 13.22
N LEU A 396 8.91 -5.20 12.73
CA LEU A 396 8.10 -6.18 13.49
C LEU A 396 8.89 -7.40 14.00
N GLN A 397 9.65 -8.06 13.13
CA GLN A 397 10.40 -9.29 13.47
C GLN A 397 11.57 -8.99 14.42
N GLY A 398 12.10 -7.75 14.40
CA GLY A 398 13.10 -7.30 15.37
C GLY A 398 12.47 -6.93 16.72
N ALA A 399 11.33 -6.26 16.70
CA ALA A 399 10.62 -5.79 17.88
C ALA A 399 9.98 -6.93 18.67
N CYS A 400 9.39 -7.91 17.97
CA CYS A 400 8.70 -9.06 18.54
C CYS A 400 9.40 -10.38 18.19
N LEU A 401 10.72 -10.42 18.33
CA LEU A 401 11.55 -11.56 17.93
C LEU A 401 11.05 -12.87 18.58
N GLY A 402 10.71 -13.86 17.73
CA GLY A 402 10.24 -15.17 18.17
C GLY A 402 8.83 -15.19 18.78
N LEU A 403 8.11 -14.06 18.72
CA LEU A 403 6.74 -13.93 19.21
C LEU A 403 5.76 -13.81 18.03
N PRO A 404 4.46 -14.14 18.21
CA PRO A 404 3.48 -14.15 17.13
C PRO A 404 3.40 -12.87 16.29
N ALA A 405 3.49 -11.68 16.92
CA ALA A 405 3.44 -10.41 16.20
C ALA A 405 4.70 -10.10 15.36
N GLY A 406 5.78 -10.86 15.54
CA GLY A 406 6.98 -10.86 14.70
C GLY A 406 7.03 -12.03 13.71
N GLY A 407 5.89 -12.68 13.44
CA GLY A 407 5.77 -13.79 12.49
C GLY A 407 5.74 -13.37 11.02
N LEU A 408 5.04 -14.17 10.21
CA LEU A 408 4.87 -13.93 8.77
C LEU A 408 3.79 -12.86 8.54
N TYR A 409 4.22 -11.60 8.39
CA TYR A 409 3.36 -10.49 7.99
C TYR A 409 3.80 -10.00 6.61
N THR A 410 2.97 -10.28 5.61
CA THR A 410 3.10 -9.75 4.24
C THR A 410 2.93 -8.23 4.23
N HIS A 411 3.09 -7.61 3.07
CA HIS A 411 2.87 -6.18 2.85
C HIS A 411 1.50 -5.71 3.36
N ALA A 412 0.44 -6.45 3.00
CA ALA A 412 -0.92 -6.24 3.51
C ALA A 412 -1.07 -6.74 4.97
N GLY A 413 -0.28 -7.74 5.36
CA GLY A 413 -0.32 -8.34 6.69
C GLY A 413 -0.14 -7.35 7.84
N VAL A 414 0.69 -6.32 7.64
CA VAL A 414 0.93 -5.27 8.65
C VAL A 414 -0.36 -4.56 9.08
N LEU A 415 -1.37 -4.47 8.20
CA LEU A 415 -2.64 -3.79 8.51
C LEU A 415 -3.47 -4.47 9.61
N TYR A 416 -3.29 -5.78 9.84
CA TYR A 416 -3.93 -6.48 10.96
C TYR A 416 -2.97 -6.84 12.09
N ASN A 417 -1.70 -6.43 11.99
CA ASN A 417 -0.71 -6.74 13.02
C ASN A 417 -1.09 -6.07 14.36
N PRO A 418 -1.01 -6.81 15.49
CA PRO A 418 -1.44 -6.27 16.78
C PRO A 418 -0.56 -5.13 17.30
N VAL A 419 0.74 -5.19 17.07
CA VAL A 419 1.67 -4.11 17.44
C VAL A 419 1.46 -2.90 16.54
N ALA A 420 1.23 -3.10 15.24
CA ALA A 420 0.94 -2.00 14.32
C ALA A 420 -0.30 -1.22 14.74
N TYR A 421 -1.40 -1.90 15.05
CA TYR A 421 -2.62 -1.25 15.53
C TYR A 421 -2.45 -0.61 16.92
N ALA A 422 -1.70 -1.24 17.82
CA ALA A 422 -1.45 -0.66 19.13
C ALA A 422 -0.57 0.59 19.07
N LEU A 423 0.47 0.60 18.23
CA LEU A 423 1.29 1.78 17.93
C LEU A 423 0.44 2.92 17.34
N LEU A 424 -0.50 2.59 16.44
CA LEU A 424 -1.45 3.56 15.91
C LEU A 424 -2.28 4.19 17.03
N THR A 425 -2.92 3.37 17.85
CA THR A 425 -3.75 3.85 18.96
C THR A 425 -2.93 4.64 19.97
N ASP A 426 -1.71 4.20 20.26
CA ASP A 426 -0.80 4.87 21.16
C ASP A 426 -0.38 6.25 20.64
N ALA A 427 -0.10 6.39 19.34
CA ALA A 427 0.18 7.68 18.71
C ALA A 427 -1.01 8.63 18.84
N LEU A 428 -2.24 8.16 18.57
CA LEU A 428 -3.44 9.02 18.62
C LEU A 428 -3.83 9.47 20.03
N LEU A 429 -3.35 8.78 21.08
CA LEU A 429 -3.74 9.03 22.47
C LEU A 429 -2.62 9.67 23.31
N ASN A 430 -1.43 9.89 22.75
CA ASN A 430 -0.29 10.44 23.46
C ASN A 430 0.42 11.51 22.61
N ASP A 431 1.19 12.38 23.26
CA ASP A 431 2.04 13.32 22.54
C ASP A 431 3.21 12.60 21.86
N GLY A 432 3.44 12.92 20.59
CA GLY A 432 4.53 12.35 19.79
C GLY A 432 4.14 11.01 19.14
N PRO A 433 5.08 10.35 18.44
CA PRO A 433 4.78 9.11 17.75
C PRO A 433 4.46 7.97 18.72
N GLY A 434 3.84 6.91 18.18
CA GLY A 434 3.57 5.67 18.89
C GLY A 434 4.86 5.06 19.45
N SER A 435 4.84 4.68 20.71
CA SER A 435 6.00 4.15 21.43
C SER A 435 5.88 2.65 21.58
N PHE A 436 6.85 1.91 21.03
CA PHE A 436 6.89 0.46 21.16
C PHE A 436 6.93 0.01 22.64
N ASP A 437 7.67 0.73 23.49
CA ASP A 437 7.76 0.39 24.92
C ASP A 437 6.39 0.36 25.60
N ARG A 438 5.45 1.22 25.18
CA ARG A 438 4.08 1.28 25.73
C ARG A 438 3.16 0.16 25.22
N VAL A 439 3.53 -0.53 24.15
CA VAL A 439 2.68 -1.53 23.46
C VAL A 439 3.36 -2.89 23.25
N SER A 440 4.52 -3.10 23.85
CA SER A 440 5.33 -4.32 23.70
C SER A 440 4.61 -5.59 24.18
N ASP A 441 3.62 -5.46 25.07
CA ASP A 441 2.76 -6.55 25.53
C ASP A 441 1.91 -7.16 24.41
N GLN A 442 1.71 -6.44 23.31
CA GLN A 442 0.96 -6.92 22.14
C GLN A 442 1.73 -7.94 21.30
N CYS A 443 3.04 -8.13 21.53
CA CYS A 443 3.84 -9.07 20.76
C CYS A 443 3.31 -10.52 20.84
N GLY A 444 2.59 -10.88 21.91
CA GLY A 444 2.00 -12.21 22.11
C GLY A 444 0.78 -12.51 21.24
N ASN A 445 0.21 -11.51 20.57
CA ASN A 445 -0.99 -11.65 19.74
C ASN A 445 -0.62 -11.94 18.27
N ILE A 446 -1.50 -12.64 17.56
CA ILE A 446 -1.32 -12.95 16.13
C ILE A 446 -2.04 -11.95 15.20
N ALA A 447 -3.04 -11.26 15.71
CA ALA A 447 -3.76 -10.18 15.04
C ALA A 447 -4.22 -9.16 16.09
N ALA A 448 -4.48 -7.93 15.66
CA ALA A 448 -5.01 -6.90 16.54
C ALA A 448 -6.33 -7.34 17.20
N PRO A 449 -6.55 -7.06 18.51
CA PRO A 449 -7.81 -7.40 19.16
C PRO A 449 -9.02 -6.85 18.40
N GLY A 450 -10.00 -7.72 18.10
CA GLY A 450 -11.17 -7.38 17.29
C GLY A 450 -11.06 -7.76 15.81
N ILE A 451 -9.87 -8.18 15.35
CA ILE A 451 -9.68 -8.78 14.03
C ILE A 451 -10.00 -10.28 14.07
N THR A 452 -10.84 -10.71 13.14
CA THR A 452 -11.27 -12.08 12.93
C THR A 452 -10.52 -12.72 11.75
N LEU A 453 -10.74 -14.02 11.53
CA LEU A 453 -10.22 -14.69 10.34
C LEU A 453 -10.75 -14.09 9.03
N SER A 454 -12.04 -13.72 8.98
CA SER A 454 -12.62 -13.08 7.78
C SER A 454 -11.92 -11.76 7.45
N ASP A 455 -11.62 -10.98 8.48
CA ASP A 455 -10.92 -9.70 8.34
C ASP A 455 -9.49 -9.89 7.78
N VAL A 456 -8.78 -10.93 8.23
CA VAL A 456 -7.46 -11.31 7.71
C VAL A 456 -7.57 -11.77 6.25
N ILE A 457 -8.56 -12.60 5.93
CA ILE A 457 -8.80 -13.06 4.55
C ILE A 457 -9.10 -11.87 3.62
N GLU A 458 -9.99 -10.97 4.03
CA GLU A 458 -10.33 -9.76 3.26
C GLU A 458 -9.13 -8.82 3.11
N THR A 459 -8.33 -8.64 4.16
CA THR A 459 -7.11 -7.82 4.10
C THR A 459 -6.10 -8.42 3.14
N GLN A 460 -5.87 -9.74 3.14
CA GLN A 460 -4.97 -10.39 2.19
C GLN A 460 -5.55 -10.41 0.77
N ALA A 461 -6.88 -10.45 0.62
CA ALA A 461 -7.56 -10.36 -0.67
C ALA A 461 -7.38 -9.00 -1.38
N THR A 462 -6.86 -7.98 -0.69
CA THR A 462 -6.44 -6.71 -1.32
C THR A 462 -5.34 -6.92 -2.36
N ILE A 463 -4.45 -7.91 -2.17
CA ILE A 463 -3.35 -8.17 -3.09
C ILE A 463 -3.84 -8.63 -4.48
N PRO A 464 -4.75 -9.62 -4.61
CA PRO A 464 -5.41 -9.92 -5.88
C PRO A 464 -6.14 -8.73 -6.51
N VAL A 465 -6.81 -7.89 -5.71
CA VAL A 465 -7.49 -6.68 -6.19
C VAL A 465 -6.49 -5.69 -6.79
N THR A 466 -5.41 -5.41 -6.07
CA THR A 466 -4.30 -4.55 -6.51
C THR A 466 -3.68 -5.05 -7.80
N ALA A 467 -3.34 -6.34 -7.86
CA ALA A 467 -2.78 -6.95 -9.07
C ALA A 467 -3.74 -6.76 -10.26
N LEU A 468 -5.03 -7.07 -10.08
CA LEU A 468 -6.03 -6.90 -11.12
C LEU A 468 -6.11 -5.43 -11.59
N ASN A 469 -6.23 -4.47 -10.68
CA ASN A 469 -6.29 -3.04 -11.04
C ASN A 469 -5.05 -2.57 -11.79
N ILE A 470 -3.86 -3.02 -11.40
CA ILE A 470 -2.60 -2.72 -12.12
C ILE A 470 -2.68 -3.22 -13.55
N PHE A 471 -3.14 -4.45 -13.80
CA PHE A 471 -3.26 -4.99 -15.17
C PHE A 471 -4.38 -4.33 -15.99
N LEU A 472 -5.46 -3.89 -15.33
CA LEU A 472 -6.58 -3.19 -15.98
C LEU A 472 -6.29 -1.72 -16.29
N TYR A 473 -5.27 -1.11 -15.68
CA TYR A 473 -4.92 0.29 -15.89
C TYR A 473 -4.44 0.54 -17.33
N LYS A 474 -5.00 1.60 -17.93
CA LYS A 474 -4.83 1.89 -19.37
C LYS A 474 -3.74 2.92 -19.65
N ASP A 475 -3.55 3.88 -18.77
CA ASP A 475 -2.66 5.04 -18.99
C ASP A 475 -1.20 4.68 -18.66
N ARG A 476 -0.70 3.61 -19.29
CA ARG A 476 0.66 3.12 -19.08
C ARG A 476 1.69 4.05 -19.70
N VAL A 477 2.86 4.13 -19.06
CA VAL A 477 3.99 4.96 -19.45
C VAL A 477 5.26 4.13 -19.50
N THR A 478 6.17 4.49 -20.40
CA THR A 478 7.49 3.84 -20.52
C THR A 478 8.59 4.51 -19.71
N ASN A 479 8.34 5.74 -19.29
CA ASN A 479 9.23 6.56 -18.49
C ASN A 479 8.48 7.02 -17.24
N GLU A 480 9.25 7.19 -16.17
CA GLU A 480 8.75 7.86 -14.98
C GLU A 480 8.23 9.26 -15.34
N PRO A 481 7.05 9.68 -14.82
CA PRO A 481 6.56 11.04 -15.02
C PRO A 481 7.58 12.10 -14.63
N GLU A 482 7.58 13.22 -15.36
CA GLU A 482 8.45 14.36 -15.05
C GLU A 482 8.10 14.96 -13.68
N ILE A 483 9.14 15.42 -12.98
CA ILE A 483 8.99 16.12 -11.71
C ILE A 483 8.28 17.46 -11.94
N LYS A 484 7.21 17.71 -11.17
CA LYS A 484 6.44 18.95 -11.24
C LYS A 484 7.31 20.15 -10.91
N SER A 485 7.08 21.25 -11.61
CA SER A 485 7.91 22.46 -11.54
C SER A 485 8.00 23.10 -10.15
N TYR A 486 7.01 22.90 -9.28
CA TYR A 486 7.06 23.40 -7.89
C TYR A 486 8.07 22.64 -7.03
N ALA A 487 8.41 21.40 -7.39
CA ALA A 487 9.33 20.54 -6.64
C ALA A 487 10.77 20.97 -6.94
N THR A 488 11.16 22.12 -6.40
CA THR A 488 12.47 22.76 -6.65
C THR A 488 13.53 22.36 -5.63
N TYR A 489 13.12 21.93 -4.43
CA TYR A 489 13.97 21.45 -3.34
C TYR A 489 13.57 20.03 -2.92
#